data_AF-A0A2P2DEM9-F1
#
_entry.id   AF-A0A2P2DEM9-F1
#
_cell.length_a   1.000
_cell.length_b   1.000
_cell.length_c   1.000
_cell.angle_alpha   90.00
_cell.angle_beta   90.00
_cell.angle_gamma   90.00
#
_symmetry.space_group_name_H-M   'P 1'
#
loop_
_entity.id
_entity.type
_entity.pdbx_description
1 polymer ?
#
loop_
_entity_poly.entity_id
_entity_poly.type
_entity_poly.pdbx_seq_one_letter_code
_entity_poly.pdbx_strand_id
1 'polypeptide(L)'
;MVTFLTICGVLFTVAFFLYALSAVDNQSLNQKEKERLKKEENLRVGDPRKVYGKDKDPSLPRLRLCPVCGTVLRKDEYLYAAISTYTNSEGKKQAQIYGCKYCYLILDSEKNNLLPNVGNDNPFGPPKPTDEI
;
A
#
# COMPACT_ATOMS: atom_id res chain seq x y z
N MET A 1 -43.77 -47.72 -5.67
CA MET A 1 -44.13 -46.39 -6.24
C MET A 1 -43.89 -45.25 -5.25
N VAL A 2 -44.35 -45.36 -3.99
CA VAL A 2 -44.19 -44.31 -2.97
C VAL A 2 -42.73 -43.95 -2.68
N THR A 3 -41.85 -44.95 -2.58
CA THR A 3 -40.41 -44.73 -2.32
C THR A 3 -39.69 -43.93 -3.40
N PHE A 4 -40.10 -44.07 -4.66
CA PHE A 4 -39.52 -43.33 -5.78
C PHE A 4 -39.91 -41.85 -5.73
N LEU A 5 -41.18 -41.58 -5.40
CA LEU A 5 -41.70 -40.22 -5.25
C LEU A 5 -41.06 -39.49 -4.05
N THR A 6 -40.81 -40.20 -2.95
CA THR A 6 -40.12 -39.61 -1.78
C THR A 6 -38.67 -39.26 -2.09
N ILE A 7 -37.95 -40.11 -2.83
CA ILE A 7 -36.54 -39.83 -3.20
C ILE A 7 -36.47 -38.62 -4.14
N CYS A 8 -37.34 -38.56 -5.16
CA CYS A 8 -37.40 -37.40 -6.05
C CYS A 8 -37.76 -36.11 -5.28
N GLY A 9 -38.73 -36.16 -4.36
CA GLY A 9 -39.08 -35.02 -3.53
C GLY A 9 -37.90 -34.50 -2.70
N VAL A 10 -37.15 -35.38 -2.05
CA VAL A 10 -35.96 -35.01 -1.28
C VAL A 10 -34.90 -34.38 -2.18
N LEU A 11 -34.60 -34.97 -3.34
CA LEU A 11 -33.62 -34.41 -4.27
C LEU A 11 -34.00 -33.01 -4.77
N PHE A 12 -35.28 -32.77 -5.06
CA PHE A 12 -35.76 -31.45 -5.45
C PHE A 12 -35.59 -30.42 -4.34
N THR A 13 -35.93 -30.78 -3.10
CA THR A 13 -35.76 -29.86 -1.96
C THR A 13 -34.29 -29.51 -1.71
N VAL A 14 -33.39 -30.50 -1.80
CA VAL A 14 -31.94 -30.28 -1.64
C VAL A 14 -31.40 -29.42 -2.78
N ALA A 15 -31.79 -29.69 -4.03
CA ALA A 15 -31.35 -28.90 -5.18
C ALA A 15 -31.82 -27.44 -5.09
N PHE A 16 -33.08 -27.23 -4.70
CA PHE A 16 -33.63 -25.88 -4.51
C PHE A 16 -32.92 -25.13 -3.38
N PHE A 17 -32.65 -25.81 -2.27
CA PHE A 17 -31.97 -25.22 -1.13
C PHE A 17 -30.52 -24.84 -1.45
N LEU A 18 -29.77 -25.72 -2.12
CA LEU A 18 -28.41 -25.42 -2.57
C LEU A 18 -28.38 -24.29 -3.60
N TYR A 19 -29.36 -24.24 -4.53
CA TYR A 19 -29.48 -23.14 -5.47
C TYR A 19 -29.71 -21.80 -4.76
N ALA A 20 -30.61 -21.76 -3.78
CA ALA A 20 -30.88 -20.54 -3.00
C ALA A 20 -29.64 -20.07 -2.22
N LEU A 21 -28.91 -20.98 -1.56
CA LEU A 21 -27.65 -20.63 -0.88
C LEU A 21 -26.60 -20.12 -1.87
N SER A 22 -26.45 -20.77 -3.04
CA SER A 22 -25.49 -20.35 -4.06
C SER A 22 -25.80 -18.95 -4.62
N ALA A 23 -27.08 -18.61 -4.81
CA ALA A 23 -27.49 -17.30 -5.31
C ALA A 23 -27.15 -16.18 -4.30
N VAL A 24 -27.38 -16.43 -3.00
CA VAL A 24 -27.09 -15.47 -1.93
C VAL A 24 -25.58 -15.27 -1.75
N ASP A 25 -24.80 -16.35 -1.74
CA ASP A 25 -23.34 -16.26 -1.61
C ASP A 25 -22.73 -15.46 -2.76
N ASN A 26 -23.17 -15.73 -4.00
CA ASN A 26 -22.73 -14.98 -5.18
C ASN A 26 -23.05 -13.48 -5.08
N GLN A 27 -24.20 -13.09 -4.52
CA GLN A 27 -24.55 -11.68 -4.34
C GLN A 27 -23.66 -11.00 -3.30
N SER A 28 -23.33 -11.70 -2.20
CA SER A 28 -22.48 -11.16 -1.13
C SER A 28 -21.03 -10.95 -1.58
N LEU A 29 -20.51 -11.84 -2.44
CA LEU A 29 -19.17 -11.72 -3.01
C LEU A 29 -19.07 -10.52 -3.96
N ASN A 30 -20.07 -10.36 -4.84
CA ASN A 30 -20.15 -9.23 -5.76
C ASN A 30 -20.22 -7.87 -5.04
N GLN A 31 -20.88 -7.79 -3.88
CA GLN A 31 -20.91 -6.57 -3.06
C GLN A 31 -19.55 -6.26 -2.44
N LYS A 32 -18.89 -7.26 -1.83
CA LYS A 32 -17.56 -7.10 -1.23
C LYS A 32 -16.50 -6.70 -2.27
N GLU A 33 -16.58 -7.22 -3.48
CA GLU A 33 -15.66 -6.85 -4.56
C GLU A 33 -15.87 -5.39 -5.01
N LYS A 34 -17.12 -4.94 -5.15
CA LYS A 34 -17.44 -3.54 -5.46
C LYS A 34 -16.95 -2.58 -4.37
N GLU A 35 -17.05 -2.94 -3.11
CA GLU A 35 -16.53 -2.14 -1.98
C GLU A 35 -15.00 -2.03 -2.03
N ARG A 36 -14.30 -3.13 -2.34
CA ARG A 36 -12.85 -3.13 -2.52
C ARG A 36 -12.42 -2.22 -3.67
N LEU A 37 -13.08 -2.32 -4.82
CA LEU A 37 -12.79 -1.48 -5.99
C LEU A 37 -13.05 0.00 -5.70
N LYS A 38 -14.17 0.35 -5.05
CA LYS A 38 -14.45 1.73 -4.62
C LYS A 38 -13.42 2.24 -3.63
N LYS A 39 -12.96 1.41 -2.68
CA LYS A 39 -11.91 1.79 -1.73
C LYS A 39 -10.57 2.02 -2.43
N GLU A 40 -10.23 1.19 -3.41
CA GLU A 40 -9.02 1.35 -4.22
C GLU A 40 -9.07 2.62 -5.07
N GLU A 41 -10.21 2.92 -5.70
CA GLU A 41 -10.43 4.17 -6.44
C GLU A 41 -10.26 5.39 -5.53
N ASN A 42 -10.86 5.37 -4.33
CA ASN A 42 -10.73 6.46 -3.36
C ASN A 42 -9.31 6.60 -2.80
N LEU A 43 -8.49 5.54 -2.79
CA LEU A 43 -7.07 5.61 -2.41
C LEU A 43 -6.17 6.20 -3.51
N ARG A 44 -6.63 6.35 -4.76
CA ARG A 44 -5.91 7.02 -5.86
C ARG A 44 -5.88 8.56 -5.71
N VAL A 45 -5.84 9.07 -4.48
CA VAL A 45 -5.73 10.52 -4.16
C VAL A 45 -4.42 11.14 -4.67
N GLY A 46 -3.43 10.33 -5.06
CA GLY A 46 -2.14 10.78 -5.57
C GLY A 46 -1.94 10.68 -7.08
N ASP A 47 -2.98 10.59 -7.92
CA ASP A 47 -2.77 10.51 -9.38
C ASP A 47 -2.10 11.79 -9.92
N PRO A 48 -0.85 11.73 -10.42
CA PRO A 48 -0.14 12.90 -10.93
C PRO A 48 -0.88 13.58 -12.10
N ARG A 49 -1.80 12.87 -12.76
CA ARG A 49 -2.66 13.43 -13.82
C ARG A 49 -3.60 14.54 -13.32
N LYS A 50 -3.99 14.53 -12.04
CA LYS A 50 -4.79 15.63 -11.43
C LYS A 50 -3.94 16.85 -11.08
N VAL A 51 -2.67 16.66 -10.72
CA VAL A 51 -1.78 17.73 -10.26
C VAL A 51 -1.10 18.44 -11.43
N TYR A 52 -0.74 17.73 -12.50
CA TYR A 52 0.04 18.26 -13.62
C TYR A 52 -0.74 18.53 -14.92
N GLY A 53 -2.08 18.60 -14.84
CA GLY A 53 -2.96 18.91 -15.97
C GLY A 53 -3.26 17.71 -16.88
N LYS A 54 -4.51 17.65 -17.38
CA LYS A 54 -5.00 16.59 -18.28
C LYS A 54 -4.46 16.72 -19.70
N ASP A 55 -4.12 17.94 -20.12
CA ASP A 55 -3.64 18.26 -21.46
C ASP A 55 -2.12 18.35 -21.42
N LYS A 56 -1.46 17.19 -21.33
CA LYS A 56 0.00 17.13 -21.35
C LYS A 56 0.45 16.43 -22.62
N ASP A 57 1.07 17.19 -23.51
CA ASP A 57 1.62 16.65 -24.74
C ASP A 57 2.62 15.53 -24.41
N PRO A 58 2.42 14.31 -24.95
CA PRO A 58 3.26 13.16 -24.63
C PRO A 58 4.71 13.31 -25.12
N SER A 59 4.98 14.31 -25.96
CA SER A 59 6.29 14.64 -26.51
C SER A 59 7.19 15.41 -25.54
N LEU A 60 6.64 16.04 -24.49
CA LEU A 60 7.46 16.81 -23.55
C LEU A 60 8.01 15.93 -22.42
N PRO A 61 9.33 16.02 -22.11
CA PRO A 61 9.92 15.30 -21.00
C PRO A 61 9.31 15.75 -19.67
N ARG A 62 8.94 14.78 -18.82
CA ARG A 62 8.41 15.07 -17.49
C ARG A 62 9.48 15.73 -16.63
N LEU A 63 9.18 16.92 -16.11
CA LEU A 63 10.02 17.60 -15.13
C LEU A 63 10.06 16.75 -13.85
N ARG A 64 11.26 16.38 -13.42
CA ARG A 64 11.50 15.69 -12.15
C ARG A 64 11.82 16.76 -11.11
N LEU A 65 11.10 16.77 -10.00
CA LEU A 65 11.25 17.76 -8.94
C LEU A 65 11.62 17.04 -7.64
N CYS A 66 12.56 17.59 -6.87
CA CYS A 66 12.82 17.12 -5.52
C CYS A 66 11.66 17.51 -4.60
N PRO A 67 11.06 16.59 -3.83
CA PRO A 67 9.96 16.90 -2.92
C PRO A 67 10.41 17.68 -1.67
N VAL A 68 11.71 17.71 -1.36
CA VAL A 68 12.24 18.38 -0.17
C VAL A 68 12.57 19.85 -0.45
N CYS A 69 13.33 20.13 -1.52
CA CYS A 69 13.79 21.49 -1.85
C CYS A 69 13.17 22.08 -3.12
N GLY A 70 12.36 21.33 -3.87
CA GLY A 70 11.75 21.80 -5.12
C GLY A 70 12.71 21.93 -6.31
N THR A 71 13.99 21.59 -6.15
CA THR A 71 14.98 21.67 -7.25
C THR A 71 14.61 20.73 -8.39
N VAL A 72 14.77 21.20 -9.62
CA VAL A 72 14.58 20.39 -10.83
C VAL A 72 15.73 19.40 -10.97
N LEU A 73 15.41 18.11 -10.97
CA LEU A 73 16.37 17.03 -11.15
C LEU A 73 16.61 16.75 -12.63
N ARG A 74 17.88 16.61 -12.99
CA ARG A 74 18.28 16.09 -14.30
C ARG A 74 17.96 14.59 -14.42
N LYS A 75 18.02 14.05 -15.63
CA LYS A 75 17.74 12.62 -15.88
C LYS A 75 18.70 11.68 -15.14
N ASP A 76 19.90 12.19 -14.91
CA ASP A 76 21.06 11.47 -14.37
C ASP A 76 21.19 11.65 -12.84
N GLU A 77 20.37 12.53 -12.26
CA GLU A 77 20.33 12.79 -10.83
C GLU A 77 19.28 11.90 -10.15
N TYR A 78 19.64 11.41 -8.96
CA TYR A 78 18.84 10.44 -8.21
C TYR A 78 18.13 11.08 -7.02
N LEU A 79 16.98 10.49 -6.68
CA LEU A 79 16.26 10.74 -5.44
C LEU A 79 16.66 9.65 -4.43
N TYR A 80 17.12 10.05 -3.26
CA TYR A 80 17.48 9.17 -2.16
C TYR A 80 16.25 8.87 -1.31
N ALA A 81 15.97 7.58 -1.10
CA ALA A 81 14.88 7.08 -0.28
C ALA A 81 15.25 5.74 0.35
N ALA A 82 14.72 5.44 1.53
CA ALA A 82 14.83 4.14 2.18
C ALA A 82 13.44 3.55 2.44
N ILE A 83 13.33 2.24 2.32
CA ILE A 83 12.11 1.49 2.65
C ILE A 83 12.26 0.99 4.08
N SER A 84 11.27 1.27 4.94
CA SER A 84 11.24 0.75 6.30
C SER A 84 11.19 -0.77 6.27
N THR A 85 12.02 -1.40 7.10
CA THR A 85 11.96 -2.84 7.34
C THR A 85 10.70 -3.22 8.10
N TYR A 86 10.21 -2.32 8.95
CA TYR A 86 8.97 -2.47 9.69
C TYR A 86 7.76 -2.31 8.76
N THR A 87 6.89 -3.32 8.75
CA THR A 87 5.54 -3.29 8.18
C THR A 87 4.56 -2.74 9.21
N ASN A 88 3.78 -1.74 8.82
CA ASN A 88 2.68 -1.26 9.67
C ASN A 88 1.65 -2.36 9.94
N SER A 89 0.75 -2.13 10.90
CA SER A 89 -0.38 -3.01 11.23
C SER A 89 -1.25 -3.40 10.02
N GLU A 90 -1.26 -2.58 8.96
CA GLU A 90 -1.93 -2.88 7.69
C GLU A 90 -1.09 -3.72 6.70
N GLY A 91 0.09 -4.21 7.09
CA GLY A 91 0.99 -5.00 6.25
C GLY A 91 1.76 -4.20 5.18
N LYS A 92 1.70 -2.86 5.23
CA LYS A 92 2.34 -1.97 4.25
C LYS A 92 3.69 -1.47 4.77
N LYS A 93 4.71 -1.49 3.90
CA LYS A 93 6.03 -0.87 4.16
C LYS A 93 5.97 0.62 3.83
N GLN A 94 6.56 1.46 4.68
CA GLN A 94 6.65 2.90 4.44
C GLN A 94 7.96 3.22 3.72
N ALA A 95 7.88 4.08 2.70
CA ALA A 95 9.07 4.67 2.09
C ALA A 95 9.34 6.02 2.74
N GLN A 96 10.53 6.19 3.30
CA GLN A 96 11.04 7.47 3.78
C GLN A 96 11.85 8.12 2.67
N ILE A 97 11.47 9.33 2.27
CA ILE A 97 12.11 10.08 1.19
C ILE A 97 13.07 11.10 1.81
N TYR A 98 14.36 10.99 1.52
CA TYR A 98 15.39 11.93 2.01
C TYR A 98 15.64 13.10 1.06
N GLY A 99 15.27 12.97 -0.22
CA GLY A 99 15.35 14.05 -1.20
C GLY A 99 16.46 13.86 -2.23
N CYS A 100 16.94 14.97 -2.81
CA CYS A 100 18.02 14.94 -3.82
C CYS A 100 19.40 14.86 -3.16
N LYS A 101 20.46 14.79 -3.97
CA LYS A 101 21.86 14.79 -3.49
C LYS A 101 22.15 15.91 -2.48
N TYR A 102 21.61 17.10 -2.70
CA TYR A 102 21.85 18.25 -1.83
C TYR A 102 21.13 18.12 -0.47
N CYS A 103 19.85 17.72 -0.49
CA CYS A 103 19.08 17.50 0.74
C CYS A 103 19.62 16.36 1.58
N TYR A 104 20.04 15.28 0.93
CA TYR A 104 20.57 14.10 1.59
C TYR A 104 21.85 14.41 2.38
N LEU A 105 22.76 15.18 1.81
CA LEU A 105 24.02 15.56 2.46
C LEU A 105 23.81 16.44 3.71
N ILE A 106 22.78 17.30 3.71
CA ILE A 106 22.44 18.14 4.86
C ILE A 106 21.92 17.27 6.01
N LEU A 107 21.02 16.33 5.73
CA LEU A 107 20.48 15.39 6.72
C LEU A 107 21.58 14.50 7.33
N ASP A 108 22.51 14.02 6.50
CA ASP A 108 23.64 13.22 6.99
C ASP A 108 24.59 14.06 7.87
N SER A 109 24.81 15.34 7.52
CA SER A 109 25.64 16.25 8.32
C SER A 109 25.04 16.50 9.71
N GLU A 110 23.74 16.77 9.81
CA GLU A 110 23.06 16.96 11.10
C GLU A 110 23.16 15.71 11.98
N LYS A 111 22.98 14.52 11.39
CA LYS A 111 23.12 13.24 12.11
C LYS A 111 24.52 13.02 12.67
N ASN A 112 25.55 13.41 11.92
CA ASN A 112 26.95 13.26 12.35
C ASN A 112 27.36 14.28 13.42
N ASN A 113 26.71 15.43 13.48
CA ASN A 113 26.99 16.47 14.48
C ASN A 113 26.21 16.28 15.81
N LEU A 114 25.17 15.45 15.83
CA LEU A 114 24.34 15.14 17.01
C LEU A 114 24.83 13.95 17.85
N LEU A 115 26.08 13.50 17.65
CA LEU A 115 26.72 12.56 18.58
C LEU A 115 27.70 13.26 19.54
N PRO A 116 27.21 13.93 20.60
CA PRO A 116 27.81 13.81 21.90
C PRO A 116 27.13 12.66 22.68
N ASN A 117 27.94 11.93 23.45
CA ASN A 117 27.50 10.98 24.49
C ASN A 117 26.18 11.40 25.19
N VAL A 118 25.23 10.46 25.34
CA VAL A 118 24.40 10.19 26.54
C VAL A 118 23.07 9.50 26.15
N GLY A 119 22.78 8.39 26.84
CA GLY A 119 21.43 8.08 27.34
C GLY A 119 20.49 7.28 26.43
N ASN A 120 20.27 6.01 26.80
CA ASN A 120 19.19 5.17 26.29
C ASN A 120 17.83 5.62 26.84
N ASP A 121 17.04 6.34 26.05
CA ASP A 121 15.61 6.47 26.32
C ASP A 121 14.82 6.90 25.08
N ASN A 122 14.75 5.99 24.09
CA ASN A 122 13.72 5.99 23.07
C ASN A 122 12.87 4.71 23.19
N PRO A 123 11.53 4.78 23.37
CA PRO A 123 10.68 3.59 23.56
C PRO A 123 10.41 2.76 22.29
N PHE A 124 10.92 3.18 21.12
CA PHE A 124 10.56 2.62 19.81
C PHE A 124 11.79 2.26 18.96
N GLY A 125 12.84 1.74 19.59
CA GLY A 125 13.93 1.06 18.88
C GLY A 125 13.58 -0.41 18.60
N PRO A 126 14.11 -1.03 17.53
CA PRO A 126 13.99 -2.47 17.33
C PRO A 126 14.61 -3.22 18.52
N PRO A 127 13.99 -4.30 19.04
CA PRO A 127 14.58 -5.06 20.13
C PRO A 127 15.94 -5.62 19.68
N LYS A 128 16.93 -5.49 20.56
CA LYS A 128 18.30 -5.95 20.34
C LYS A 128 18.30 -7.48 20.20
N PRO A 129 18.99 -8.07 19.21
CA PRO A 129 19.13 -9.52 19.12
C PRO A 129 19.98 -9.99 20.32
N THR A 130 19.39 -10.85 21.15
CA THR A 130 20.13 -11.62 22.15
C THR A 130 20.69 -12.86 21.49
N ASP A 131 21.98 -12.80 21.17
CA ASP A 131 22.83 -13.99 21.03
C ASP A 131 23.64 -14.15 22.32
N GLU A 132 24.04 -15.39 22.62
CA GLU A 132 24.63 -15.97 23.85
C GLU A 132 23.56 -16.70 24.70
N ILE A 133 23.53 -18.04 24.81
CA ILE A 133 24.53 -19.13 24.65
C ILE A 133 23.85 -20.37 24.05
#